data_AF-A0AAV9C1F1-F1
#
_entry.id   AF-A0AAV9C1F1-F1
#
_cell.length_a   1.000
_cell.length_b   1.000
_cell.length_c   1.000
_cell.angle_alpha   90.00
_cell.angle_beta   90.00
_cell.angle_gamma   90.00
#
_symmetry.space_group_name_H-M   'P 1'
#
loop_
_entity.id
_entity.type
_entity.pdbx_description
1 polymer ?
#
loop_
_entity_poly.entity_id
_entity_poly.type
_entity_poly.pdbx_seq_one_letter_code
_entity_poly.pdbx_strand_id
1 'polypeptide(L)'
;MVHGMRIKDGKATYVSRYVKTSRLKQEEFFGGAKFMKIGDLKGLFGLFTVNMQILRAKLKVLDVSYGTGTGNTALVYHHGKLLALSEADKPYVLKVLEDGDLQTLGMLDYDKRLAHSFTAHPKVDPFTDEMFTFGYAHTKPYLTYRVITKDGEMLDPVPITIPAPVMIHDFAITENYAIFMDLPLYFQPKEMVKGQLIFTFDPTKKARFGILPRYSKSEAQIRWFDLPNCFIFHNANAWEEGDEVVLITCRLENPDLDMVNGAVKEKLENFKNELYEMRFNLKSGAASQKQLSVSAVDFPRINESYTGR
;
A
#
# COMPACT_ATOMS: atom_id res chain seq x y z
N MET A 1 3.16 10.91 -11.81
CA MET A 1 3.31 11.00 -13.29
C MET A 1 3.53 9.58 -13.78
N VAL A 2 2.89 9.18 -14.88
CA VAL A 2 3.03 7.85 -15.46
C VAL A 2 3.86 7.96 -16.74
N HIS A 3 4.86 7.10 -16.85
CA HIS A 3 5.69 6.94 -18.03
C HIS A 3 5.24 5.66 -18.75
N GLY A 4 4.82 5.78 -20.01
CA GLY A 4 4.44 4.66 -20.86
C GLY A 4 5.49 4.44 -21.94
N MET A 5 5.92 3.19 -22.14
CA MET A 5 6.76 2.78 -23.26
C MET A 5 6.09 1.62 -23.97
N ARG A 6 5.54 1.87 -25.16
CA ARG A 6 4.95 0.83 -26.01
C ARG A 6 6.05 0.25 -26.90
N ILE A 7 6.24 -1.07 -26.84
CA ILE A 7 7.16 -1.80 -27.72
C ILE A 7 6.31 -2.62 -28.71
N LYS A 8 6.45 -2.36 -30.01
CA LYS A 8 5.76 -3.09 -31.08
C LYS A 8 6.63 -3.12 -32.33
N ASP A 9 6.74 -4.28 -32.96
CA ASP A 9 7.51 -4.49 -34.21
C ASP A 9 8.96 -3.95 -34.13
N GLY A 10 9.60 -4.17 -32.97
CA GLY A 10 10.96 -3.70 -32.70
C GLY A 10 11.12 -2.18 -32.47
N LYS A 11 10.03 -1.41 -32.42
CA LYS A 11 10.03 0.04 -32.17
C LYS A 11 9.45 0.38 -30.80
N ALA A 12 9.98 1.43 -30.19
CA ALA A 12 9.49 1.98 -28.94
C ALA A 12 8.81 3.35 -29.14
N THR A 13 7.63 3.55 -28.56
CA THR A 13 6.96 4.86 -28.46
C THR A 13 6.82 5.23 -26.99
N TYR A 14 7.27 6.42 -26.65
CA TYR A 14 7.26 6.92 -25.28
C TYR A 14 6.20 8.01 -25.08
N VAL A 15 5.50 7.94 -23.96
CA VAL A 15 4.59 8.98 -23.49
C VAL A 15 4.79 9.23 -22.00
N SER A 16 4.48 10.45 -21.56
CA SER A 16 4.36 10.76 -20.15
C SER A 16 3.17 11.67 -19.90
N ARG A 17 2.37 11.30 -18.89
CA ARG A 17 1.14 11.99 -18.51
C ARG A 17 1.01 12.03 -17.00
N TYR A 18 0.50 13.14 -16.48
CA TYR A 18 0.01 13.17 -15.11
C TYR A 18 -1.28 12.36 -15.00
N VAL A 19 -1.44 11.63 -13.89
CA VAL A 19 -2.76 11.13 -13.50
C VAL A 19 -3.57 12.36 -13.11
N LYS A 20 -4.66 12.63 -13.84
CA LYS A 20 -5.52 13.80 -13.59
C LYS A 20 -6.43 13.57 -12.38
N THR A 21 -5.82 13.50 -11.19
CA THR A 21 -6.51 13.32 -9.91
C THR A 21 -7.37 14.54 -9.55
N SER A 22 -8.36 14.35 -8.67
CA SER A 22 -9.16 15.45 -8.09
C SER A 22 -8.26 16.53 -7.47
N ARG A 23 -7.23 16.10 -6.73
CA ARG A 23 -6.19 16.97 -6.17
C ARG A 23 -5.53 17.82 -7.26
N LEU A 24 -4.99 17.20 -8.30
CA LEU A 24 -4.25 17.94 -9.34
C LEU A 24 -5.16 18.92 -10.08
N LYS A 25 -6.40 18.52 -10.41
CA LYS A 25 -7.37 19.40 -11.07
C LYS A 25 -7.66 20.66 -10.23
N GLN A 26 -7.79 20.52 -8.92
CA GLN A 26 -8.00 21.66 -8.02
C GLN A 26 -6.74 22.53 -7.89
N GLU A 27 -5.56 21.93 -7.80
CA GLU A 27 -4.30 22.68 -7.77
C GLU A 27 -4.04 23.44 -9.08
N GLU A 28 -4.39 22.85 -10.23
CA GLU A 28 -4.39 23.52 -11.54
C GLU A 28 -5.38 24.69 -11.57
N PHE A 29 -6.61 24.51 -11.07
CA PHE A 29 -7.62 25.58 -10.97
C PHE A 29 -7.14 26.77 -10.14
N PHE A 30 -6.49 26.51 -9.00
CA PHE A 30 -5.96 27.57 -8.14
C PHE A 30 -4.55 28.07 -8.53
N GLY A 31 -3.95 27.54 -9.58
CA GLY A 31 -2.61 27.92 -10.04
C GLY A 31 -1.47 27.56 -9.08
N GLY A 32 -1.64 26.55 -8.21
CA GLY A 32 -0.59 26.12 -7.29
C GLY A 32 -1.03 25.11 -6.23
N ALA A 33 -0.08 24.59 -5.47
CA ALA A 33 -0.32 23.58 -4.44
C ALA A 33 -1.32 24.06 -3.36
N LYS A 34 -2.29 23.21 -3.01
CA LYS A 34 -3.32 23.50 -2.00
C LYS A 34 -3.51 22.38 -0.97
N PHE A 35 -3.09 21.18 -1.29
CA PHE A 35 -3.17 20.02 -0.41
C PHE A 35 -1.85 19.76 0.29
N MET A 36 -1.93 19.36 1.54
CA MET A 36 -0.79 18.98 2.36
C MET A 36 -0.02 17.80 1.75
N LYS A 37 1.27 17.76 2.06
CA LYS A 37 2.20 16.67 1.79
C LYS A 37 2.57 15.99 3.10
N ILE A 38 3.04 14.75 3.04
CA ILE A 38 3.54 14.05 4.24
C ILE A 38 4.68 14.85 4.90
N GLY A 39 5.52 15.51 4.10
CA GLY A 39 6.54 16.51 4.53
C GLY A 39 6.01 17.64 5.40
N ASP A 40 4.77 18.06 5.20
CA ASP A 40 4.18 19.16 5.95
C ASP A 40 3.73 18.70 7.35
N LEU A 41 3.66 17.40 7.62
CA LEU A 41 3.05 16.83 8.84
C LEU A 41 4.06 16.68 9.99
N LYS A 42 4.80 17.75 10.27
CA LYS A 42 5.80 17.82 11.33
C LYS A 42 5.71 19.13 12.11
N GLY A 43 5.78 19.04 13.43
CA GLY A 43 5.81 20.21 14.31
C GLY A 43 4.50 21.02 14.36
N LEU A 44 4.58 22.18 15.01
CA LEU A 44 3.46 23.10 15.18
C LEU A 44 2.94 23.65 13.84
N PHE A 45 3.84 23.89 12.87
CA PHE A 45 3.45 24.33 11.53
C PHE A 45 2.66 23.25 10.79
N GLY A 46 3.01 21.97 10.97
CA GLY A 46 2.23 20.87 10.45
C GLY A 46 0.84 20.80 11.07
N LEU A 47 0.72 21.00 12.37
CA LEU A 47 -0.59 21.05 13.04
C LEU A 47 -1.45 22.19 12.51
N PHE A 48 -0.86 23.38 12.30
CA PHE A 48 -1.53 24.49 11.66
C PHE A 48 -2.00 24.13 10.23
N THR A 49 -1.13 23.50 9.43
CA THR A 49 -1.44 23.08 8.05
C THR A 49 -2.62 22.09 8.01
N VAL A 50 -2.64 21.10 8.90
CA VAL A 50 -3.76 20.15 9.04
C VAL A 50 -5.06 20.87 9.36
N ASN A 51 -5.06 21.76 10.36
CA ASN A 51 -6.26 22.51 10.74
C ASN A 51 -6.74 23.43 9.62
N MET A 52 -5.82 24.09 8.90
CA MET A 52 -6.14 24.91 7.74
C MET A 52 -6.76 24.10 6.61
N GLN A 53 -6.28 22.87 6.36
CA GLN A 53 -6.87 22.00 5.34
C GLN A 53 -8.27 21.52 5.74
N ILE A 54 -8.48 21.15 7.02
CA ILE A 54 -9.80 20.82 7.55
C ILE A 54 -10.76 22.00 7.38
N LEU A 55 -10.31 23.21 7.71
CA LEU A 55 -11.12 24.42 7.56
C LEU A 55 -11.47 24.69 6.09
N ARG A 56 -10.50 24.58 5.17
CA ARG A 56 -10.73 24.72 3.73
C ARG A 56 -11.73 23.71 3.19
N ALA A 57 -11.66 22.46 3.65
CA ALA A 57 -12.62 21.43 3.29
C ALA A 57 -14.03 21.74 3.83
N LYS A 58 -14.15 22.14 5.11
CA LYS A 58 -15.44 22.53 5.72
C LYS A 58 -16.08 23.74 5.05
N LEU A 59 -15.27 24.72 4.65
CA LEU A 59 -15.71 25.91 3.92
C LEU A 59 -15.89 25.65 2.42
N LYS A 60 -15.73 24.40 1.95
CA LYS A 60 -15.86 24.00 0.54
C LYS A 60 -14.92 24.75 -0.42
N VAL A 61 -13.80 25.25 0.10
CA VAL A 61 -12.71 25.83 -0.71
C VAL A 61 -11.94 24.71 -1.42
N LEU A 62 -11.79 23.56 -0.75
CA LEU A 62 -11.25 22.33 -1.34
C LEU A 62 -12.30 21.23 -1.27
N ASP A 63 -12.51 20.55 -2.39
CA ASP A 63 -13.38 19.38 -2.46
C ASP A 63 -12.58 18.11 -2.16
N VAL A 64 -12.91 17.46 -1.05
CA VAL A 64 -12.27 16.20 -0.61
C VAL A 64 -13.16 14.98 -0.87
N SER A 65 -14.33 15.15 -1.49
CA SER A 65 -15.29 14.06 -1.72
C SER A 65 -14.80 13.04 -2.76
N TYR A 66 -13.89 13.45 -3.65
CA TYR A 66 -13.27 12.63 -4.69
C TYR A 66 -11.81 12.24 -4.37
N GLY A 67 -11.49 12.09 -3.08
CA GLY A 67 -10.16 11.74 -2.61
C GLY A 67 -9.16 12.90 -2.73
N THR A 68 -8.00 12.73 -2.10
CA THR A 68 -6.90 13.71 -2.07
C THR A 68 -5.55 13.13 -2.48
N GLY A 69 -5.56 11.89 -2.98
CA GLY A 69 -4.40 11.13 -3.38
C GLY A 69 -3.78 11.61 -4.69
N THR A 70 -2.60 11.07 -4.95
CA THR A 70 -1.68 11.53 -5.99
C THR A 70 -1.55 10.55 -7.16
N GLY A 71 -2.10 9.34 -7.03
CA GLY A 71 -1.99 8.26 -8.02
C GLY A 71 -0.55 7.95 -8.43
N ASN A 72 0.36 7.90 -7.46
CA ASN A 72 1.81 7.92 -7.69
C ASN A 72 2.59 6.74 -7.08
N THR A 73 1.93 5.80 -6.39
CA THR A 73 2.64 4.72 -5.69
C THR A 73 2.90 3.54 -6.61
N ALA A 74 1.89 3.08 -7.34
CA ALA A 74 2.01 1.89 -8.21
C ALA A 74 0.96 1.87 -9.33
N LEU A 75 1.13 0.92 -10.24
CA LEU A 75 0.17 0.58 -11.27
C LEU A 75 -0.19 -0.90 -11.17
N VAL A 76 -1.46 -1.23 -11.44
CA VAL A 76 -1.90 -2.63 -11.62
C VAL A 76 -2.85 -2.72 -12.81
N TYR A 77 -2.81 -3.83 -13.55
CA TYR A 77 -3.78 -4.11 -14.59
C TYR A 77 -4.70 -5.25 -14.15
N HIS A 78 -6.01 -5.03 -14.19
CA HIS A 78 -7.00 -6.03 -13.82
C HIS A 78 -8.33 -5.74 -14.53
N HIS A 79 -9.01 -6.79 -15.01
CA HIS A 79 -10.31 -6.70 -15.68
C HIS A 79 -10.39 -5.55 -16.73
N GLY A 80 -9.42 -5.54 -17.66
CA GLY A 80 -9.37 -4.58 -18.76
C GLY A 80 -8.96 -3.15 -18.38
N LYS A 81 -8.58 -2.89 -17.13
CA LYS A 81 -8.31 -1.54 -16.61
C LYS A 81 -6.90 -1.44 -16.07
N LEU A 82 -6.14 -0.43 -16.52
CA LEU A 82 -4.91 -0.01 -15.87
C LEU A 82 -5.28 0.96 -14.73
N LEU A 83 -4.91 0.64 -13.50
CA LEU A 83 -5.21 1.42 -12.32
C LEU A 83 -3.95 2.12 -11.82
N ALA A 84 -4.03 3.43 -11.61
CA ALA A 84 -3.04 4.20 -10.88
C ALA A 84 -3.41 4.27 -9.41
N LEU A 85 -2.48 3.82 -8.57
CA LEU A 85 -2.72 3.60 -7.16
C LEU A 85 -1.95 4.61 -6.31
N SER A 86 -2.56 5.00 -5.21
CA SER A 86 -1.99 5.85 -4.17
C SER A 86 -2.43 5.27 -2.85
N GLU A 87 -1.50 5.13 -1.92
CA GLU A 87 -1.87 4.80 -0.55
C GLU A 87 -2.93 5.78 -0.03
N ALA A 88 -3.83 5.25 0.80
CA ALA A 88 -4.91 6.00 1.45
C ALA A 88 -5.93 6.68 0.50
N ASP A 89 -5.99 6.33 -0.78
CA ASP A 89 -7.03 6.83 -1.71
C ASP A 89 -7.60 5.71 -2.60
N LYS A 90 -8.62 6.04 -3.39
CA LYS A 90 -9.21 5.15 -4.40
C LYS A 90 -8.36 5.10 -5.68
N PRO A 91 -8.41 4.00 -6.43
CA PRO A 91 -7.68 3.86 -7.69
C PRO A 91 -8.23 4.80 -8.77
N TYR A 92 -7.34 5.32 -9.64
CA TYR A 92 -7.71 6.04 -10.86
C TYR A 92 -7.53 5.16 -12.08
N VAL A 93 -8.55 5.06 -12.93
CA VAL A 93 -8.47 4.31 -14.18
C VAL A 93 -7.74 5.11 -15.24
N LEU A 94 -6.74 4.47 -15.84
CA LEU A 94 -6.01 4.94 -17.00
C LEU A 94 -6.41 4.09 -18.21
N LYS A 95 -6.72 4.76 -19.31
CA LYS A 95 -6.87 4.14 -20.63
C LYS A 95 -5.58 4.30 -21.39
N VAL A 96 -5.04 3.18 -21.88
CA VAL A 96 -3.99 3.17 -22.90
C VAL A 96 -4.70 3.29 -24.25
N LEU A 97 -4.44 4.37 -24.97
CA LEU A 97 -5.02 4.64 -26.29
C LEU A 97 -4.31 3.81 -27.37
N GLU A 98 -4.95 3.68 -28.54
CA GLU A 98 -4.42 2.86 -29.64
C GLU A 98 -3.08 3.36 -30.18
N ASP A 99 -2.81 4.65 -30.06
CA ASP A 99 -1.54 5.30 -30.42
C ASP A 99 -0.47 5.16 -29.33
N GLY A 100 -0.82 4.64 -28.16
CA GLY A 100 0.04 4.47 -26.99
C GLY A 100 -0.03 5.62 -25.97
N ASP A 101 -0.84 6.66 -26.20
CA ASP A 101 -1.04 7.72 -25.21
C ASP A 101 -1.87 7.26 -24.00
N LEU A 102 -1.80 8.01 -22.90
CA LEU A 102 -2.46 7.69 -21.64
C LEU A 102 -3.52 8.73 -21.29
N GLN A 103 -4.74 8.28 -21.06
CA GLN A 103 -5.86 9.12 -20.64
C GLN A 103 -6.36 8.70 -19.25
N THR A 104 -6.43 9.63 -18.31
CA THR A 104 -7.13 9.40 -17.04
C THR A 104 -8.64 9.45 -17.26
N LEU A 105 -9.34 8.35 -17.02
CA LEU A 105 -10.80 8.29 -17.13
C LEU A 105 -11.50 8.81 -15.87
N GLY A 106 -10.92 8.54 -14.70
CA GLY A 106 -11.48 8.97 -13.42
C GLY A 106 -11.17 8.00 -12.30
N MET A 107 -11.73 8.29 -11.13
CA MET A 107 -11.63 7.44 -9.95
C MET A 107 -12.61 6.26 -10.06
N LEU A 108 -12.18 5.07 -9.62
CA LEU A 108 -13.01 3.87 -9.59
C LEU A 108 -13.44 3.56 -8.15
N ASP A 109 -14.75 3.42 -7.94
CA ASP A 109 -15.35 3.12 -6.63
C ASP A 109 -16.15 1.81 -6.59
N TYR A 110 -16.07 1.00 -7.65
CA TYR A 110 -16.69 -0.32 -7.78
C TYR A 110 -18.19 -0.30 -7.46
N ASP A 111 -18.96 0.49 -8.20
CA ASP A 111 -20.39 0.70 -7.98
C ASP A 111 -20.70 1.11 -6.53
N LYS A 112 -19.89 2.06 -6.02
CA LYS A 112 -19.95 2.58 -4.64
C LYS A 112 -19.63 1.55 -3.54
N ARG A 113 -19.16 0.35 -3.88
CA ARG A 113 -18.79 -0.68 -2.89
C ARG A 113 -17.46 -0.40 -2.20
N LEU A 114 -16.59 0.41 -2.81
CA LEU A 114 -15.34 0.88 -2.21
C LEU A 114 -15.56 2.16 -1.40
N ALA A 115 -15.70 1.98 -0.09
CA ALA A 115 -15.89 3.07 0.88
C ALA A 115 -14.65 3.39 1.74
N HIS A 116 -13.58 2.61 1.60
CA HIS A 116 -12.30 2.76 2.30
C HIS A 116 -11.16 3.01 1.30
N SER A 117 -9.95 3.23 1.81
CA SER A 117 -8.73 3.32 1.00
C SER A 117 -8.46 2.03 0.23
N PHE A 118 -7.65 2.12 -0.82
CA PHE A 118 -7.21 0.99 -1.62
C PHE A 118 -5.68 0.89 -1.54
N THR A 119 -5.16 -0.32 -1.29
CA THR A 119 -3.71 -0.52 -1.22
C THR A 119 -3.05 -0.22 -2.55
N ALA A 120 -1.83 0.29 -2.51
CA ALA A 120 -1.03 0.44 -3.71
C ALA A 120 -0.44 -0.90 -4.21
N HIS A 121 -0.54 -1.97 -3.43
CA HIS A 121 0.03 -3.27 -3.78
C HIS A 121 -1.02 -4.40 -3.79
N PRO A 122 -2.11 -4.28 -4.56
CA PRO A 122 -3.02 -5.40 -4.74
C PRO A 122 -2.29 -6.56 -5.44
N LYS A 123 -2.69 -7.79 -5.15
CA LYS A 123 -2.12 -8.99 -5.79
C LYS A 123 -3.16 -9.61 -6.71
N VAL A 124 -2.81 -9.81 -7.98
CA VAL A 124 -3.63 -10.54 -8.95
C VAL A 124 -3.18 -11.99 -8.94
N ASP A 125 -4.11 -12.92 -8.71
CA ASP A 125 -3.82 -14.35 -8.80
C ASP A 125 -3.84 -14.77 -10.29
N PRO A 126 -2.72 -15.26 -10.83
CA PRO A 126 -2.63 -15.63 -12.25
C PRO A 126 -3.51 -16.83 -12.63
N PHE A 127 -4.02 -17.60 -11.67
CA PHE A 127 -4.86 -18.77 -11.92
C PHE A 127 -6.35 -18.45 -11.91
N THR A 128 -6.79 -17.56 -11.01
CA THR A 128 -8.22 -17.18 -10.92
C THR A 128 -8.54 -15.87 -11.63
N ASP A 129 -7.52 -15.08 -11.97
CA ASP A 129 -7.63 -13.69 -12.45
C ASP A 129 -8.40 -12.77 -11.47
N GLU A 130 -8.47 -13.17 -10.20
CA GLU A 130 -9.02 -12.34 -9.13
C GLU A 130 -7.94 -11.43 -8.57
N MET A 131 -8.35 -10.24 -8.14
CA MET A 131 -7.47 -9.27 -7.49
C MET A 131 -7.79 -9.17 -6.01
N PHE A 132 -6.81 -9.47 -5.18
CA PHE A 132 -6.86 -9.36 -3.74
C PHE A 132 -6.33 -7.99 -3.31
N THR A 133 -7.04 -7.31 -2.41
CA THR A 133 -6.72 -5.94 -2.02
C THR A 133 -7.15 -5.67 -0.58
N PHE A 134 -6.65 -4.58 0.00
CA PHE A 134 -7.08 -4.12 1.31
C PHE A 134 -7.05 -2.59 1.36
N GLY A 135 -7.63 -2.03 2.42
CA GLY A 135 -7.44 -0.63 2.80
C GLY A 135 -7.13 -0.54 4.28
N TYR A 136 -6.12 0.24 4.66
CA TYR A 136 -5.89 0.63 6.06
C TYR A 136 -6.36 2.07 6.31
N ALA A 137 -6.76 2.34 7.55
CA ALA A 137 -7.36 3.63 7.93
C ALA A 137 -6.88 4.10 9.31
N HIS A 138 -7.03 5.40 9.55
CA HIS A 138 -6.70 6.03 10.84
C HIS A 138 -7.82 5.90 11.89
N THR A 139 -9.01 5.48 11.48
CA THR A 139 -10.17 5.20 12.33
C THR A 139 -10.64 3.78 12.12
N LYS A 140 -11.33 3.19 13.11
CA LYS A 140 -11.85 1.82 12.98
C LYS A 140 -12.91 1.73 11.87
N PRO A 141 -12.98 0.61 11.12
CA PRO A 141 -12.02 -0.49 11.11
C PRO A 141 -10.66 -0.07 10.52
N TYR A 142 -9.56 -0.41 11.19
CA TYR A 142 -8.22 0.04 10.79
C TYR A 142 -7.67 -0.71 9.58
N LEU A 143 -8.17 -1.92 9.31
CA LEU A 143 -7.81 -2.74 8.16
C LEU A 143 -9.08 -3.41 7.61
N THR A 144 -9.29 -3.30 6.30
CA THR A 144 -10.41 -3.96 5.60
C THR A 144 -9.89 -4.67 4.36
N TYR A 145 -10.08 -5.98 4.29
CA TYR A 145 -9.71 -6.83 3.17
C TYR A 145 -10.87 -6.98 2.17
N ARG A 146 -10.53 -7.15 0.89
CA ARG A 146 -11.45 -7.28 -0.23
C ARG A 146 -10.88 -8.21 -1.30
N VAL A 147 -11.79 -8.84 -2.02
CA VAL A 147 -11.51 -9.58 -3.26
C VAL A 147 -12.28 -8.93 -4.39
N ILE A 148 -11.68 -8.82 -5.56
CA ILE A 148 -12.32 -8.36 -6.79
C ILE A 148 -12.26 -9.53 -7.78
N THR A 149 -13.41 -9.93 -8.29
CA THR A 149 -13.51 -11.07 -9.21
C THR A 149 -12.82 -10.76 -10.54
N LYS A 150 -12.53 -11.78 -11.35
CA LYS A 150 -12.04 -11.61 -12.74
C LYS A 150 -12.91 -10.70 -13.61
N ASP A 151 -14.20 -10.58 -13.28
CA ASP A 151 -15.19 -9.75 -13.96
C ASP A 151 -15.25 -8.32 -13.39
N GLY A 152 -14.33 -7.96 -12.49
CA GLY A 152 -14.20 -6.63 -11.91
C GLY A 152 -15.19 -6.32 -10.77
N GLU A 153 -15.91 -7.32 -10.26
CA GLU A 153 -16.88 -7.13 -9.18
C GLU A 153 -16.19 -7.16 -7.81
N MET A 154 -16.35 -6.11 -7.01
CA MET A 154 -15.79 -6.07 -5.65
C MET A 154 -16.68 -6.85 -4.67
N LEU A 155 -16.17 -7.91 -4.06
CA LEU A 155 -16.90 -8.70 -3.06
C LEU A 155 -17.05 -7.94 -1.73
N ASP A 156 -17.82 -8.52 -0.81
CA ASP A 156 -18.08 -7.93 0.51
C ASP A 156 -16.80 -7.69 1.33
N PRO A 157 -16.76 -6.64 2.17
CA PRO A 157 -15.60 -6.34 3.01
C PRO A 157 -15.40 -7.39 4.08
N VAL A 158 -14.13 -7.66 4.40
CA VAL A 158 -13.72 -8.40 5.59
C VAL A 158 -12.91 -7.46 6.48
N PRO A 159 -13.53 -6.81 7.48
CA PRO A 159 -12.79 -6.05 8.48
C PRO A 159 -11.86 -6.98 9.27
N ILE A 160 -10.62 -6.56 9.46
CA ILE A 160 -9.62 -7.27 10.26
C ILE A 160 -9.26 -6.41 11.46
N THR A 161 -9.43 -6.97 12.65
CA THR A 161 -9.19 -6.28 13.92
C THR A 161 -7.70 -6.26 14.23
N ILE A 162 -7.14 -5.06 14.23
CA ILE A 162 -5.80 -4.75 14.74
C ILE A 162 -5.89 -3.71 15.88
N PRO A 163 -4.93 -3.68 16.82
CA PRO A 163 -5.07 -2.95 18.08
C PRO A 163 -4.95 -1.43 17.90
N ALA A 164 -4.29 -0.97 16.85
CA ALA A 164 -3.99 0.43 16.61
C ALA A 164 -3.93 0.72 15.09
N PRO A 165 -4.07 1.99 14.67
CA PRO A 165 -3.81 2.37 13.29
C PRO A 165 -2.30 2.33 13.04
N VAL A 166 -1.88 1.41 12.17
CA VAL A 166 -0.49 1.27 11.71
C VAL A 166 -0.43 1.46 10.20
N MET A 167 0.74 1.80 9.68
CA MET A 167 0.99 1.77 8.25
C MET A 167 1.14 0.32 7.80
N ILE A 168 0.36 -0.06 6.78
CA ILE A 168 0.45 -1.36 6.11
C ILE A 168 0.64 -1.07 4.63
N HIS A 169 1.90 -1.05 4.17
CA HIS A 169 2.24 -0.69 2.78
C HIS A 169 1.82 -1.78 1.80
N ASP A 170 2.17 -3.02 2.12
CA ASP A 170 2.00 -4.18 1.25
C ASP A 170 1.35 -5.34 2.03
N PHE A 171 1.02 -6.40 1.32
CA PHE A 171 0.56 -7.69 1.85
C PHE A 171 0.99 -8.79 0.88
N ALA A 172 0.68 -10.06 1.17
CA ALA A 172 0.97 -11.15 0.25
C ALA A 172 -0.23 -12.12 0.16
N ILE A 173 -0.25 -12.91 -0.91
CA ILE A 173 -1.22 -13.99 -1.10
C ILE A 173 -0.47 -15.29 -1.38
N THR A 174 -1.13 -16.41 -1.10
CA THR A 174 -0.74 -17.76 -1.51
C THR A 174 -1.89 -18.41 -2.28
N GLU A 175 -1.82 -19.72 -2.50
CA GLU A 175 -2.95 -20.50 -3.03
C GLU A 175 -4.22 -20.32 -2.22
N ASN A 176 -4.11 -20.38 -0.90
CA ASN A 176 -5.25 -20.49 -0.02
C ASN A 176 -5.36 -19.31 0.95
N TYR A 177 -4.31 -18.52 1.13
CA TYR A 177 -4.22 -17.53 2.20
C TYR A 177 -3.89 -16.12 1.71
N ALA A 178 -4.32 -15.13 2.50
CA ALA A 178 -3.83 -13.77 2.47
C ALA A 178 -3.04 -13.50 3.76
N ILE A 179 -1.93 -12.77 3.64
CA ILE A 179 -0.98 -12.50 4.72
C ILE A 179 -0.97 -11.00 4.98
N PHE A 180 -1.43 -10.58 6.16
CA PHE A 180 -1.46 -9.18 6.59
C PHE A 180 -0.35 -8.92 7.61
N MET A 181 0.22 -7.73 7.56
CA MET A 181 1.34 -7.34 8.43
C MET A 181 0.90 -6.24 9.38
N ASP A 182 0.76 -6.56 10.66
CA ASP A 182 0.58 -5.59 11.73
C ASP A 182 1.96 -5.28 12.34
N LEU A 183 2.63 -4.32 11.72
CA LEU A 183 3.99 -3.91 12.04
C LEU A 183 3.98 -2.67 12.93
N PRO A 184 4.99 -2.47 13.78
CA PRO A 184 4.96 -1.43 14.81
C PRO A 184 5.31 -0.03 14.29
N LEU A 185 4.75 0.37 13.14
CA LEU A 185 4.82 1.72 12.60
C LEU A 185 3.46 2.41 12.76
N TYR A 186 3.27 3.09 13.88
CA TYR A 186 1.98 3.61 14.32
C TYR A 186 1.67 4.98 13.73
N PHE A 187 0.40 5.20 13.37
CA PHE A 187 -0.11 6.54 13.10
C PHE A 187 -0.43 7.25 14.42
N GLN A 188 0.39 8.25 14.77
CA GLN A 188 0.31 9.00 16.02
C GLN A 188 0.31 10.53 15.78
N PRO A 189 -0.83 11.13 15.36
CA PRO A 189 -0.91 12.57 15.11
C PRO A 189 -0.53 13.46 16.28
N LYS A 190 -0.68 12.95 17.52
CA LYS A 190 -0.31 13.67 18.73
C LYS A 190 1.19 13.94 18.81
N GLU A 191 2.04 13.13 18.19
CA GLU A 191 3.49 13.30 18.20
C GLU A 191 3.96 14.48 17.34
N MET A 192 3.10 14.99 16.45
CA MET A 192 3.39 16.22 15.69
C MET A 192 3.72 17.40 16.59
N VAL A 193 3.08 17.52 17.77
CA VAL A 193 3.35 18.62 18.72
C VAL A 193 4.76 18.56 19.31
N LYS A 194 5.39 17.38 19.30
CA LYS A 194 6.77 17.17 19.73
C LYS A 194 7.78 17.32 18.58
N GLY A 195 7.32 17.79 17.41
CA GLY A 195 8.17 17.96 16.24
C GLY A 195 8.50 16.68 15.50
N GLN A 196 7.78 15.57 15.75
CA GLN A 196 7.96 14.30 15.03
C GLN A 196 6.98 14.17 13.86
N LEU A 197 7.27 13.24 12.94
CA LEU A 197 6.34 12.85 11.89
C LEU A 197 5.11 12.15 12.50
N ILE A 198 3.99 12.13 11.78
CA ILE A 198 2.76 11.42 12.18
C ILE A 198 2.88 9.89 12.24
N PHE A 199 3.97 9.32 11.72
CA PHE A 199 4.26 7.89 11.79
C PHE A 199 5.48 7.66 12.66
N THR A 200 5.32 6.85 13.71
CA THR A 200 6.37 6.59 14.69
C THR A 200 6.56 5.08 14.83
N PHE A 201 7.81 4.64 14.65
CA PHE A 201 8.19 3.24 14.82
C PHE A 201 8.42 2.94 16.31
N ASP A 202 7.84 1.85 16.83
CA ASP A 202 8.07 1.36 18.19
C ASP A 202 9.01 0.15 18.17
N PRO A 203 10.31 0.31 18.52
CA PRO A 203 11.29 -0.77 18.51
C PRO A 203 11.04 -1.82 19.60
N THR A 204 10.15 -1.54 20.57
CA THR A 204 9.86 -2.45 21.70
C THR A 204 8.77 -3.48 21.38
N LYS A 205 8.07 -3.32 20.25
CA LYS A 205 6.95 -4.18 19.84
C LYS A 205 7.39 -5.24 18.85
N LYS A 206 6.79 -6.42 18.94
CA LYS A 206 6.96 -7.48 17.94
C LYS A 206 6.24 -7.12 16.65
N ALA A 207 6.68 -7.70 15.54
CA ALA A 207 5.94 -7.71 14.29
C ALA A 207 4.93 -8.86 14.31
N ARG A 208 3.70 -8.61 13.85
CA ARG A 208 2.64 -9.63 13.83
C ARG A 208 2.16 -9.89 12.41
N PHE A 209 1.98 -11.16 12.07
CA PHE A 209 1.57 -11.60 10.73
C PHE A 209 0.26 -12.37 10.83
N GLY A 210 -0.79 -11.85 10.20
CA GLY A 210 -2.12 -12.42 10.18
C GLY A 210 -2.33 -13.23 8.91
N ILE A 211 -2.47 -14.55 9.05
CA ILE A 211 -2.73 -15.46 7.94
C ILE A 211 -4.22 -15.80 7.94
N LEU A 212 -4.92 -15.43 6.88
CA LEU A 212 -6.36 -15.61 6.73
C LEU A 212 -6.64 -16.43 5.47
N PRO A 213 -7.50 -17.47 5.50
CA PRO A 213 -7.96 -18.11 4.26
C PRO A 213 -8.59 -17.05 3.35
N ARG A 214 -8.11 -16.93 2.11
CA ARG A 214 -8.32 -15.77 1.23
C ARG A 214 -9.79 -15.51 0.82
N TYR A 215 -10.67 -16.49 1.01
CA TYR A 215 -12.12 -16.34 0.78
C TYR A 215 -12.96 -16.31 2.06
N SER A 216 -12.33 -16.17 3.23
CA SER A 216 -13.03 -16.02 4.50
C SER A 216 -13.99 -14.84 4.45
N LYS A 217 -15.19 -15.02 5.02
CA LYS A 217 -16.22 -13.96 5.10
C LYS A 217 -16.10 -13.10 6.37
N SER A 218 -15.21 -13.47 7.27
CA SER A 218 -14.90 -12.75 8.52
C SER A 218 -13.47 -13.03 8.95
N GLU A 219 -12.97 -12.27 9.92
CA GLU A 219 -11.66 -12.50 10.51
C GLU A 219 -11.58 -13.74 11.41
N ALA A 220 -12.66 -14.50 11.63
CA ALA A 220 -12.71 -15.58 12.61
C ALA A 220 -11.68 -16.71 12.39
N GLN A 221 -11.20 -16.87 11.15
CA GLN A 221 -10.19 -17.87 10.78
C GLN A 221 -8.77 -17.29 10.69
N ILE A 222 -8.58 -16.01 11.02
CA ILE A 222 -7.25 -15.41 11.01
C ILE A 222 -6.37 -16.02 12.09
N ARG A 223 -5.11 -16.24 11.76
CA ARG A 223 -4.09 -16.71 12.69
C ARG A 223 -2.94 -15.75 12.74
N TRP A 224 -2.69 -15.24 13.93
CA TRP A 224 -1.63 -14.28 14.18
C TRP A 224 -0.36 -14.98 14.66
N PHE A 225 0.76 -14.65 14.04
CA PHE A 225 2.09 -15.12 14.38
C PHE A 225 2.97 -13.95 14.78
N ASP A 226 3.76 -14.14 15.82
CA ASP A 226 4.70 -13.14 16.32
C ASP A 226 6.12 -13.44 15.80
N LEU A 227 6.78 -12.44 15.24
CA LEU A 227 8.21 -12.45 14.92
C LEU A 227 8.93 -11.28 15.60
N PRO A 228 10.28 -11.32 15.70
CA PRO A 228 11.05 -10.18 16.19
C PRO A 228 10.69 -8.86 15.49
N ASN A 229 10.91 -7.75 16.18
CA ASN A 229 10.63 -6.40 15.69
C ASN A 229 11.21 -6.17 14.28
N CYS A 230 10.38 -5.66 13.37
CA CYS A 230 10.78 -5.28 12.03
C CYS A 230 9.75 -4.37 11.37
N PHE A 231 10.15 -3.75 10.26
CA PHE A 231 9.23 -3.14 9.32
C PHE A 231 9.45 -3.70 7.93
N ILE A 232 8.40 -3.72 7.11
CA ILE A 232 8.43 -4.23 5.74
C ILE A 232 7.67 -3.23 4.88
N PHE A 233 8.35 -2.70 3.87
CA PHE A 233 7.66 -2.01 2.78
C PHE A 233 7.16 -3.04 1.76
N HIS A 234 8.04 -3.87 1.21
CA HIS A 234 7.71 -4.71 0.06
C HIS A 234 7.89 -6.19 0.34
N ASN A 235 6.94 -6.99 -0.11
CA ASN A 235 7.05 -8.44 -0.18
C ASN A 235 7.43 -8.87 -1.61
N ALA A 236 8.27 -9.89 -1.71
CA ALA A 236 8.62 -10.49 -2.99
C ALA A 236 7.55 -11.48 -3.45
N ASN A 237 7.28 -12.52 -2.66
CA ASN A 237 6.26 -13.53 -2.92
C ASN A 237 5.90 -14.27 -1.62
N ALA A 238 4.84 -15.06 -1.66
CA ALA A 238 4.53 -16.06 -0.65
C ALA A 238 3.98 -17.34 -1.29
N TRP A 239 4.15 -18.48 -0.64
CA TRP A 239 3.61 -19.77 -1.10
C TRP A 239 3.40 -20.71 0.08
N GLU A 240 2.89 -21.91 -0.20
CA GLU A 240 2.60 -22.94 0.81
C GLU A 240 3.52 -24.15 0.63
N GLU A 241 4.08 -24.63 1.74
CA GLU A 241 4.90 -25.84 1.82
C GLU A 241 4.39 -26.75 2.96
N GLY A 242 3.57 -27.74 2.62
CA GLY A 242 2.97 -28.63 3.60
C GLY A 242 2.06 -27.87 4.58
N ASP A 243 2.41 -27.91 5.87
CA ASP A 243 1.68 -27.18 6.93
C ASP A 243 2.17 -25.73 7.11
N GLU A 244 3.10 -25.25 6.27
CA GLU A 244 3.73 -23.93 6.42
C GLU A 244 3.33 -22.96 5.29
N VAL A 245 3.18 -21.69 5.67
CA VAL A 245 3.18 -20.57 4.73
C VAL A 245 4.56 -19.94 4.75
N VAL A 246 5.15 -19.76 3.57
CA VAL A 246 6.45 -19.13 3.37
C VAL A 246 6.24 -17.74 2.78
N LEU A 247 6.93 -16.74 3.32
CA LEU A 247 6.91 -15.34 2.85
C LEU A 247 8.35 -14.88 2.60
N ILE A 248 8.61 -14.36 1.41
CA ILE A 248 9.87 -13.70 1.06
C ILE A 248 9.65 -12.19 1.08
N THR A 249 10.45 -11.48 1.87
CA THR A 249 10.19 -10.07 2.17
C THR A 249 11.46 -9.25 2.37
N CYS A 250 11.39 -7.95 2.08
CA CYS A 250 12.46 -6.99 2.33
C CYS A 250 12.23 -6.35 3.71
N ARG A 251 13.01 -6.82 4.68
CA ARG A 251 12.93 -6.40 6.08
C ARG A 251 13.81 -5.19 6.34
N LEU A 252 13.26 -4.22 7.06
CA LEU A 252 13.93 -3.06 7.61
C LEU A 252 14.06 -3.19 9.12
N GLU A 253 15.24 -2.84 9.62
CA GLU A 253 15.50 -2.68 11.04
C GLU A 253 15.43 -1.20 11.41
N ASN A 254 14.59 -0.85 12.39
CA ASN A 254 14.44 0.50 12.95
C ASN A 254 14.28 1.61 11.88
N PRO A 255 13.21 1.58 11.05
CA PRO A 255 13.01 2.59 10.02
C PRO A 255 12.88 4.00 10.64
N ASP A 256 13.74 4.91 10.22
CA ASP A 256 13.59 6.34 10.51
C ASP A 256 12.92 7.04 9.32
N LEU A 257 11.61 7.26 9.41
CA LEU A 257 10.84 7.92 8.35
C LEU A 257 11.15 9.42 8.22
N ASP A 258 11.79 10.05 9.22
CA ASP A 258 12.29 11.42 9.05
C ASP A 258 13.39 11.48 7.98
N MET A 259 14.12 10.38 7.74
CA MET A 259 15.13 10.29 6.68
C MET A 259 14.54 10.11 5.27
N VAL A 260 13.31 9.61 5.15
CA VAL A 260 12.65 9.30 3.86
C VAL A 260 11.95 10.54 3.27
N ASN A 261 11.68 11.56 4.08
CA ASN A 261 10.84 12.71 3.73
C ASN A 261 11.63 14.03 3.62
N GLY A 262 12.95 14.00 3.81
CA GLY A 262 13.85 15.16 3.70
C GLY A 262 14.54 15.27 2.34
N ALA A 263 15.27 16.37 2.12
CA ALA A 263 16.31 16.39 1.09
C ALA A 263 17.24 15.19 1.36
N VAL A 264 17.43 14.34 0.35
CA VAL A 264 18.32 13.18 0.42
C VAL A 264 19.62 13.65 1.06
N LYS A 265 19.84 13.36 2.35
CA LYS A 265 21.17 13.50 2.92
C LYS A 265 22.01 12.55 2.09
N GLU A 266 23.15 13.03 1.58
CA GLU A 266 24.07 12.27 0.70
C GLU A 266 24.53 10.91 1.28
N LYS A 267 24.16 10.62 2.53
CA LYS A 267 24.43 9.38 3.24
C LYS A 267 23.13 8.81 3.83
N LEU A 268 22.55 7.83 3.14
CA LEU A 268 21.65 6.82 3.73
C LEU A 268 22.47 5.83 4.57
N GLU A 269 23.21 6.33 5.57
CA GLU A 269 23.86 5.47 6.54
C GLU A 269 22.76 4.95 7.48
N ASN A 270 22.52 3.63 7.45
CA ASN A 270 21.59 2.82 8.29
C ASN A 270 20.26 2.33 7.68
N PHE A 271 19.96 2.54 6.39
CA PHE A 271 18.84 1.83 5.74
C PHE A 271 19.30 0.43 5.30
N LYS A 272 19.29 -0.54 6.22
CA LYS A 272 19.56 -1.95 5.91
C LYS A 272 18.26 -2.66 5.56
N ASN A 273 17.97 -2.72 4.26
CA ASN A 273 16.84 -3.48 3.73
C ASN A 273 17.37 -4.85 3.34
N GLU A 274 17.00 -5.90 4.06
CA GLU A 274 17.57 -7.23 3.86
C GLU A 274 16.49 -8.19 3.41
N LEU A 275 16.83 -9.12 2.51
CA LEU A 275 15.88 -10.14 2.07
C LEU A 275 15.78 -11.24 3.14
N TYR A 276 14.56 -11.54 3.59
CA TYR A 276 14.26 -12.57 4.57
C TYR A 276 13.25 -13.57 4.03
N GLU A 277 13.42 -14.83 4.43
CA GLU A 277 12.40 -15.86 4.41
C GLU A 277 11.75 -15.93 5.79
N MET A 278 10.43 -15.83 5.84
CA MET A 278 9.62 -16.03 7.03
C MET A 278 8.75 -17.26 6.82
N ARG A 279 8.68 -18.14 7.82
CA ARG A 279 7.88 -19.37 7.78
C ARG A 279 6.89 -19.37 8.93
N PHE A 280 5.65 -19.74 8.63
CA PHE A 280 4.55 -19.76 9.57
C PHE A 280 3.87 -21.13 9.54
N ASN A 281 4.03 -21.91 10.60
CA ASN A 281 3.47 -23.25 10.67
C ASN A 281 2.02 -23.21 11.17
N LEU A 282 1.08 -23.51 10.28
CA LEU A 282 -0.35 -23.53 10.55
C LEU A 282 -0.75 -24.75 11.40
N LYS A 283 0.09 -25.72 11.69
CA LYS A 283 -0.29 -26.80 12.62
C LYS A 283 0.15 -26.51 14.05
N SER A 284 1.43 -26.19 14.22
CA SER A 284 2.05 -25.99 15.53
C SER A 284 1.89 -24.56 16.08
N GLY A 285 1.62 -23.58 15.22
CA GLY A 285 1.64 -22.17 15.62
C GLY A 285 3.04 -21.56 15.71
N ALA A 286 4.09 -22.30 15.33
CA ALA A 286 5.45 -21.80 15.30
C ALA A 286 5.66 -20.82 14.14
N ALA A 287 6.52 -19.81 14.34
CA ALA A 287 6.99 -18.92 13.30
C ALA A 287 8.52 -18.77 13.38
N SER A 288 9.16 -18.62 12.24
CA SER A 288 10.61 -18.40 12.15
C SER A 288 10.94 -17.43 11.03
N GLN A 289 12.14 -16.87 11.07
CA GLN A 289 12.67 -16.03 10.01
C GLN A 289 14.16 -16.29 9.81
N LYS A 290 14.60 -16.21 8.56
CA LYS A 290 15.99 -16.43 8.14
C LYS A 290 16.38 -15.40 7.10
N GLN A 291 17.53 -14.76 7.28
CA GLN A 291 18.10 -13.86 6.30
C GLN A 291 18.58 -14.64 5.06
N LEU A 292 18.26 -14.15 3.87
CA LEU A 292 18.62 -14.74 2.58
C LEU A 292 19.73 -13.96 1.85
N SER A 293 19.82 -12.65 2.06
CA SER A 293 20.82 -11.79 1.41
C SER A 293 21.67 -11.05 2.43
N VAL A 294 22.98 -11.00 2.19
CA VAL A 294 23.94 -10.16 2.93
C VAL A 294 23.98 -8.71 2.43
N SER A 295 23.50 -8.47 1.21
CA SER A 295 23.45 -7.13 0.60
C SER A 295 22.09 -6.48 0.84
N ALA A 296 22.08 -5.14 0.87
CA ALA A 296 20.85 -4.37 0.92
C ALA A 296 20.04 -4.59 -0.37
N VAL A 297 18.80 -5.10 -0.24
CA VAL A 297 17.86 -5.41 -1.33
C VAL A 297 16.49 -4.83 -0.99
N ASP A 298 15.90 -4.10 -1.94
CA ASP A 298 14.51 -3.62 -1.90
C ASP A 298 13.93 -3.62 -3.32
N PHE A 299 12.64 -3.30 -3.44
CA PHE A 299 11.84 -3.37 -4.67
C PHE A 299 11.88 -4.76 -5.32
N PRO A 300 11.59 -5.84 -4.56
CA PRO A 300 11.64 -7.19 -5.09
C PRO A 300 10.61 -7.34 -6.22
N ARG A 301 10.99 -8.08 -7.26
CA ARG A 301 10.10 -8.49 -8.34
C ARG A 301 10.28 -9.98 -8.60
N ILE A 302 9.18 -10.62 -8.94
CA ILE A 302 9.14 -12.03 -9.32
C ILE A 302 8.56 -12.17 -10.72
N ASN A 303 8.59 -13.38 -11.28
CA ASN A 303 7.72 -13.71 -12.39
C ASN A 303 6.27 -13.76 -11.87
N GLU A 304 5.43 -12.81 -12.30
CA GLU A 304 4.05 -12.65 -11.81
C GLU A 304 3.14 -13.85 -12.14
N SER A 305 3.53 -14.72 -13.08
CA SER A 305 2.86 -16.01 -13.32
C SER A 305 2.96 -16.99 -12.14
N TYR A 306 3.84 -16.69 -11.17
CA TYR A 306 4.03 -17.47 -9.93
C TYR A 306 3.61 -16.67 -8.69
N THR A 307 2.81 -15.60 -8.84
CA THR A 307 2.31 -14.86 -7.67
C THR A 307 1.50 -15.80 -6.79
N GLY A 308 1.93 -15.96 -5.54
CA GLY A 308 1.31 -16.88 -4.60
C GLY A 308 1.74 -18.35 -4.72
N ARG A 309 2.79 -18.67 -5.49
CA ARG A 309 3.34 -20.02 -5.74
C ARG A 309 4.86 -20.05 -5.77
#